data_AF-A0A1S9CM01-F1
#
_entry.id   AF-A0A1S9CM01-F1
#
_cell.length_a   1.000
_cell.length_b   1.000
_cell.length_c   1.000
_cell.angle_alpha   90.00
_cell.angle_beta   90.00
_cell.angle_gamma   90.00
#
_symmetry.space_group_name_H-M   'P 1'
#
loop_
_entity.id
_entity.type
_entity.pdbx_description
1 polymer ?
#
loop_
_entity_poly.entity_id
_entity_poly.type
_entity_poly.pdbx_seq_one_letter_code
_entity_poly.pdbx_strand_id
1 'polypeptide(L)' 'MFNKENNEQRFIKKDAQGLGIGAIAILVDTKTGVNYLVAQTPYSGITPLLDENGNVVIDK' A
#
# COMPACT_ATOMS: atom_id res chain seq x y z
N MET A 1 -12.46 -23.03 16.61
CA MET A 1 -11.86 -22.78 15.27
C MET A 1 -12.54 -21.55 14.72
N PHE A 2 -11.83 -20.44 14.56
CA PHE A 2 -12.41 -19.25 13.91
C PHE A 2 -12.53 -19.56 12.42
N ASN A 3 -13.75 -19.52 11.89
CA ASN A 3 -14.01 -19.62 10.47
C ASN A 3 -13.22 -18.50 9.78
N LYS A 4 -12.28 -18.89 8.91
CA LYS A 4 -11.56 -17.95 8.06
C LYS A 4 -12.55 -17.49 7.02
N GLU A 5 -13.26 -16.39 7.31
CA GLU A 5 -14.04 -15.68 6.30
C GLU A 5 -13.13 -15.45 5.09
N ASN A 6 -13.63 -15.79 3.91
CA ASN A 6 -12.96 -15.56 2.63
C ASN A 6 -13.03 -14.07 2.29
N ASN A 7 -12.56 -13.22 3.22
CA ASN A 7 -12.49 -11.78 3.04
C ASN A 7 -11.35 -11.52 2.05
N GLU A 8 -11.72 -11.07 0.86
CA GLU A 8 -10.77 -10.54 -0.12
C GLU A 8 -9.81 -9.57 0.58
N GLN A 9 -8.51 -9.69 0.30
CA GLN A 9 -7.52 -8.83 0.93
C GLN A 9 -7.79 -7.37 0.56
N ARG A 10 -8.07 -6.53 1.56
CA ARG A 10 -8.29 -5.10 1.35
C ARG A 10 -7.05 -4.40 0.79
N PHE A 11 -5.86 -4.77 1.26
CA PHE A 11 -4.61 -4.15 0.81
C PHE A 11 -3.78 -5.16 0.04
N ILE A 12 -3.53 -4.88 -1.24
CA ILE A 12 -2.71 -5.72 -2.12
C ILE A 12 -1.38 -5.02 -2.36
N LYS A 13 -0.27 -5.75 -2.20
CA LYS A 13 1.07 -5.24 -2.52
C LYS A 13 1.28 -5.26 -4.03
N LYS A 14 1.46 -4.08 -4.62
CA LYS A 14 1.71 -3.88 -6.04
C LYS A 14 3.18 -3.95 -6.41
N ASP A 15 4.02 -3.36 -5.55
CA ASP A 15 5.46 -3.32 -5.74
C ASP A 15 6.18 -3.25 -4.40
N ALA A 16 7.44 -3.64 -4.35
CA ALA A 16 8.31 -3.44 -3.20
C ALA A 16 9.78 -3.36 -3.62
N GLN A 17 10.49 -2.42 -3.01
CA GLN A 17 11.92 -2.22 -3.21
C GLN A 17 12.66 -2.28 -1.87
N GLY A 18 13.72 -3.08 -1.82
CA GLY A 18 14.64 -3.10 -0.70
C GLY A 18 15.62 -1.93 -0.76
N LEU A 19 15.85 -1.30 0.39
CA LEU A 19 16.77 -0.16 0.58
C LEU A 19 17.91 -0.51 1.56
N GLY A 20 18.31 -1.78 1.61
CA GLY A 20 19.33 -2.30 2.53
C GLY A 20 18.81 -2.46 3.96
N ILE A 21 18.67 -1.37 4.71
CA ILE A 21 18.22 -1.37 6.12
C ILE A 21 16.69 -1.25 6.28
N GLY A 22 15.95 -1.38 5.18
CA GLY A 22 14.50 -1.30 5.17
C GLY A 22 13.96 -1.56 3.77
N ALA A 23 12.66 -1.35 3.58
CA ALA A 23 12.03 -1.43 2.28
C ALA A 23 10.97 -0.36 2.12
N ILE A 24 10.65 -0.03 0.87
CA ILE A 24 9.43 0.69 0.51
C ILE A 24 8.51 -0.25 -0.26
N ALA A 25 7.20 -0.11 -0.11
CA ALA A 25 6.23 -0.86 -0.88
C ALA A 25 5.10 0.02 -1.35
N ILE A 26 4.49 -0.35 -2.48
CA ILE A 26 3.23 0.21 -2.94
C ILE A 26 2.11 -0.75 -2.56
N LEU A 27 1.13 -0.26 -1.80
CA LEU A 27 -0.10 -0.98 -1.49
C LEU A 27 -1.29 -0.33 -2.18
N VAL A 28 -2.21 -1.14 -2.68
CA VAL A 28 -3.51 -0.71 -3.24
C VAL A 28 -4.60 -1.06 -2.23
N ASP A 29 -5.41 -0.07 -1.82
CA ASP A 29 -6.67 -0.32 -1.12
C ASP A 29 -7.74 -0.72 -2.15
N THR A 30 -8.08 -1.99 -2.22
CA THR A 30 -9.04 -2.55 -3.19
C THR A 30 -10.45 -2.01 -3.02
N LYS A 31 -10.79 -1.36 -1.90
CA LYS A 31 -12.09 -0.71 -1.71
C LYS A 31 -12.16 0.68 -2.36
N THR A 32 -11.04 1.38 -2.47
CA THR A 32 -10.99 2.78 -2.90
C THR A 32 -10.15 3.00 -4.15
N GLY A 33 -9.34 2.02 -4.53
CA GLY A 33 -8.33 2.10 -5.59
C GLY A 33 -7.06 2.86 -5.17
N VAL A 34 -7.01 3.48 -3.99
CA VAL A 34 -5.89 4.37 -3.62
C VAL A 34 -4.58 3.60 -3.48
N ASN A 35 -3.53 4.15 -4.10
CA ASN A 35 -2.16 3.66 -3.99
C ASN A 35 -1.42 4.37 -2.83
N TYR A 36 -0.74 3.59 -1.99
CA TYR A 36 0.02 4.08 -0.84
C TYR A 36 1.48 3.69 -0.93
N LEU A 37 2.38 4.64 -0.69
CA LEU A 37 3.77 4.37 -0.38
C LEU A 37 3.89 4.03 1.10
N VAL A 38 4.47 2.86 1.40
CA VAL A 38 4.68 2.38 2.76
C VAL A 38 6.17 2.22 3.03
N ALA A 39 6.69 2.94 4.02
CA ALA A 39 8.03 2.75 4.52
C ALA A 39 8.05 1.63 5.56
N GLN A 40 8.76 0.54 5.27
CA GLN A 40 8.99 -0.59 6.16
C GLN A 40 10.36 -0.42 6.82
N THR A 41 10.43 0.53 7.74
CA THR A 41 11.60 0.83 8.59
C THR A 41 11.12 0.94 10.05
N PRO A 42 12.01 1.03 11.05
CA PRO A 42 11.60 1.32 12.43
C PRO A 42 10.78 2.61 12.60
N TYR A 43 10.90 3.54 11.64
CA TYR A 43 10.12 4.78 11.57
C TYR A 43 9.11 4.67 10.42
N SER A 44 8.22 3.67 10.51
CA SER A 44 7.27 3.36 9.45
C SER A 44 6.22 4.45 9.27
N GLY A 45 5.82 4.67 8.02
CA GLY A 45 4.76 5.60 7.64
C GLY A 45 4.03 5.12 6.40
N ILE A 46 2.82 5.64 6.22
CA ILE A 46 1.98 5.40 5.04
C ILE A 46 1.58 6.75 4.44
N THR A 47 1.71 6.90 3.13
CA THR A 47 1.39 8.15 2.42
C THR A 47 0.69 7.83 1.10
N PRO A 48 -0.47 8.44 0.79
CA PRO A 48 -1.09 8.31 -0.53
C PRO A 48 -0.14 8.84 -1.60
N LEU A 49 -0.01 8.13 -2.71
CA LEU A 49 0.71 8.65 -3.86
C LEU A 49 -0.09 9.77 -4.50
N LEU A 50 0.61 10.83 -4.92
CA LEU A 50 0.03 11.97 -5.60
C LEU A 50 0.60 12.08 -7.02
N ASP A 51 -0.23 12.54 -7.95
CA ASP A 51 0.20 12.92 -9.30
C ASP A 51 0.83 14.33 -9.32
N GLU A 52 1.25 14.78 -10.51
CA GLU A 52 1.85 16.10 -10.73
C GLU A 52 0.93 17.29 -10.38
N ASN A 53 -0.38 17.06 -10.29
CA ASN A 53 -1.37 18.08 -9.93
C ASN A 53 -1.77 18.00 -8.45
N GLY A 54 -1.19 17.07 -7.69
CA GLY A 54 -1.51 16.84 -6.28
C GLY A 54 -2.75 15.97 -6.05
N ASN A 55 -3.30 15.33 -7.08
CA ASN A 55 -4.42 14.40 -6.91
C ASN A 55 -3.93 13.02 -6.47
N VAL A 56 -4.76 12.30 -5.71
CA VAL A 56 -4.44 10.93 -5.28
C VAL A 56 -4.44 9.97 -6.47
N VAL A 57 -3.39 9.14 -6.56
CA VAL A 57 -3.25 8.09 -7.57
C VAL A 57 -4.13 6.89 -7.21
N ILE A 58 -5.06 6.54 -8.11
CA ILE A 58 -6.01 5.43 -7.94
C ILE A 58 -5.90 4.39 -9.06
N ASP A 59 -6.06 3.13 -8.70
CA ASP A 59 -6.27 2.01 -9.63
C ASP A 59 -7.78 1.79 -9.87
N LYS A 60 -8.12 1.35 -11.09
CA LYS A 60 -9.48 0.92 -11.45
C LYS A 60 -9.51 -0.58 -11.72
#